data_AF-A0A6P1ER80-F1
#
_entry.id   AF-A0A6P1ER80-F1
#
_cell.length_a   1.000
_cell.length_b   1.000
_cell.length_c   1.000
_cell.angle_alpha   90.00
_cell.angle_beta   90.00
_cell.angle_gamma   90.00
#
_symmetry.space_group_name_H-M   'P 1'
#
loop_
_entity.id
_entity.type
_entity.pdbx_description
1 polymer ?
#
loop_
_entity_poly.entity_id
_entity_poly.type
_entity_poly.pdbx_seq_one_letter_code
_entity_poly.pdbx_strand_id
1 'polypeptide(L)'
;MKFDDGGSTFVDAIYKSCIFDNCGLSLCKRPERMSKVRRISVQGCYSVNSSVGPCEFEDVFIHDLKTNPILLIWSSFFRRVTLSGKIGKMNINAEPWGFCTDIDVLSRFSNARAEFYGATDWAIDISQARFLDFNCRGVPFDLIRRDPETQVILCKDEFPGLDAMGEGFNERFPEVYSYLKSFSKSGDEEVLLVVPLAAPKSRKDDWRGGIAELRALGFVKD
;
A
#
# COMPACT_ATOMS: atom_id res chain seq x y z
N MET A 1 -1.15 -22.59 14.73
CA MET A 1 -1.23 -21.83 13.48
C MET A 1 -2.71 -21.71 13.14
N LYS A 2 -3.24 -20.49 13.08
CA LYS A 2 -4.67 -20.28 12.81
C LYS A 2 -4.77 -19.47 11.53
N PHE A 3 -5.21 -20.13 10.47
CA PHE A 3 -5.49 -19.50 9.20
C PHE A 3 -6.99 -19.30 9.08
N ASP A 4 -7.36 -18.14 8.56
CA ASP A 4 -8.70 -17.88 8.07
C ASP A 4 -8.71 -18.08 6.56
N ASP A 5 -9.50 -19.05 6.09
CA ASP A 5 -9.59 -19.43 4.67
C ASP A 5 -10.64 -18.58 3.89
N GLY A 6 -11.22 -17.56 4.53
CA GLY A 6 -12.25 -16.69 3.97
C GLY A 6 -13.64 -16.92 4.55
N GLY A 7 -14.52 -15.94 4.37
CA GLY A 7 -15.92 -15.96 4.82
C GLY A 7 -16.11 -15.62 6.30
N SER A 8 -15.03 -15.35 7.02
CA SER A 8 -15.09 -14.94 8.41
C SER A 8 -15.49 -13.48 8.55
N THR A 9 -16.05 -13.12 9.70
CA THR A 9 -16.31 -11.72 10.07
C THR A 9 -15.67 -11.43 11.41
N PHE A 10 -14.79 -10.43 11.44
CA PHE A 10 -14.10 -9.94 12.62
C PHE A 10 -14.59 -8.52 12.90
N VAL A 11 -15.17 -8.29 14.08
CA VAL A 11 -15.77 -7.00 14.42
C VAL A 11 -15.49 -6.59 15.86
N ASP A 12 -15.50 -5.28 16.11
CA ASP A 12 -15.58 -4.69 17.44
C ASP A 12 -14.48 -5.15 18.41
N ALA A 13 -13.23 -5.05 17.97
CA ALA A 13 -12.08 -5.49 18.76
C ALA A 13 -10.93 -4.49 18.73
N ILE A 14 -10.17 -4.49 19.82
CA ILE A 14 -8.98 -3.67 20.00
C ILE A 14 -7.83 -4.59 20.37
N TYR A 15 -6.78 -4.60 19.54
CA TYR A 15 -5.54 -5.31 19.76
C TYR A 15 -4.46 -4.30 20.16
N LYS A 16 -3.89 -4.46 21.36
CA LYS A 16 -2.81 -3.61 21.87
C LYS A 16 -1.61 -4.45 22.23
N SER A 17 -0.44 -4.05 21.73
CA SER A 17 0.83 -4.72 22.04
C SER A 17 0.81 -6.23 21.76
N CYS A 18 0.03 -6.65 20.76
CA CYS A 18 -0.08 -8.05 20.36
C CYS A 18 1.01 -8.41 19.34
N ILE A 19 1.33 -9.70 19.28
CA ILE A 19 2.17 -10.27 18.23
C ILE A 19 1.29 -11.20 17.39
N PHE A 20 1.21 -10.92 16.09
CA PHE A 20 0.62 -11.81 15.10
C PHE A 20 1.77 -12.57 14.45
N ASP A 21 2.03 -13.79 14.91
CA ASP A 21 3.13 -14.62 14.41
C ASP A 21 2.57 -15.76 13.56
N ASN A 22 3.08 -15.86 12.33
CA ASN A 22 2.77 -16.92 11.40
C ASN A 22 1.25 -17.08 11.15
N CYS A 23 0.60 -15.94 10.91
CA CYS A 23 -0.84 -15.81 10.72
C CYS A 23 -1.20 -15.60 9.24
N GLY A 24 -2.39 -16.02 8.87
CA GLY A 24 -2.96 -15.82 7.54
C GLY A 24 -4.41 -15.40 7.67
N LEU A 25 -4.74 -14.25 7.11
CA LEU A 25 -6.10 -13.69 7.12
C LEU A 25 -6.70 -13.81 5.72
N SER A 26 -7.91 -14.33 5.62
CA SER A 26 -8.69 -14.44 4.38
C SER A 26 -7.93 -15.02 3.17
N LEU A 27 -7.48 -16.27 3.27
CA LEU A 27 -6.78 -16.99 2.21
C LEU A 27 -7.72 -17.50 1.10
N CYS A 28 -8.78 -16.75 0.82
CA CYS A 28 -9.79 -17.10 -0.16
C CYS A 28 -9.31 -16.87 -1.61
N LYS A 29 -9.95 -17.56 -2.56
CA LYS A 29 -9.64 -17.45 -3.99
C LYS A 29 -10.74 -16.75 -4.81
N ARG A 30 -11.76 -16.22 -4.13
CA ARG A 30 -12.94 -15.65 -4.77
C ARG A 30 -13.43 -14.42 -3.98
N PRO A 31 -13.79 -13.31 -4.64
CA PRO A 31 -14.23 -12.09 -3.97
C PRO A 31 -15.40 -12.31 -3.00
N GLU A 32 -16.39 -13.13 -3.39
CA GLU A 32 -17.58 -13.39 -2.58
C GLU A 32 -17.29 -14.14 -1.26
N ARG A 33 -16.07 -14.67 -1.08
CA ARG A 33 -15.62 -15.30 0.16
C ARG A 33 -14.58 -14.48 0.92
N MET A 34 -14.36 -13.23 0.57
CA MET A 34 -13.47 -12.38 1.36
C MET A 34 -13.99 -12.27 2.79
N SER A 35 -13.13 -12.54 3.76
CA SER A 35 -13.44 -12.22 5.15
C SER A 35 -13.53 -10.72 5.33
N LYS A 36 -14.32 -10.31 6.32
CA LYS A 36 -14.60 -8.91 6.62
C LYS A 36 -14.03 -8.53 7.97
N VAL A 37 -13.31 -7.42 8.03
CA VAL A 37 -12.70 -6.86 9.23
C VAL A 37 -13.27 -5.47 9.43
N ARG A 38 -14.10 -5.27 10.46
CA ARG A 38 -14.83 -4.01 10.65
C ARG A 38 -14.71 -3.46 12.07
N ARG A 39 -14.51 -2.15 12.22
CA ARG A 39 -14.41 -1.51 13.56
C ARG A 39 -13.33 -2.17 14.44
N ILE A 40 -12.14 -2.31 13.86
CA ILE A 40 -10.98 -2.91 14.52
C ILE A 40 -9.92 -1.85 14.77
N SER A 41 -9.30 -1.90 15.94
CA SER A 41 -8.12 -1.08 16.24
C SER A 41 -6.91 -1.95 16.55
N VAL A 42 -5.77 -1.67 15.92
CA VAL A 42 -4.49 -2.36 16.12
C VAL A 42 -3.45 -1.32 16.53
N GLN A 43 -2.90 -1.43 17.73
CA GLN A 43 -2.01 -0.40 18.31
C GLN A 43 -0.75 -1.00 18.92
N GLY A 44 0.42 -0.55 18.46
CA GLY A 44 1.71 -0.99 18.99
C GLY A 44 1.98 -2.48 18.79
N CYS A 45 1.37 -3.08 17.75
CA CYS A 45 1.44 -4.51 17.49
C CYS A 45 2.62 -4.87 16.57
N TYR A 46 2.89 -6.17 16.46
CA TYR A 46 3.94 -6.70 15.60
C TYR A 46 3.39 -7.85 14.75
N SER A 47 3.47 -7.71 13.43
CA SER A 47 3.17 -8.76 12.46
C SER A 47 4.45 -9.47 12.02
N VAL A 48 4.57 -10.76 12.31
CA VAL A 48 5.73 -11.59 11.99
C VAL A 48 5.30 -12.74 11.09
N ASN A 49 6.02 -12.94 9.98
CA ASN A 49 5.79 -14.04 9.03
C ASN A 49 4.31 -14.22 8.65
N SER A 50 3.58 -13.12 8.51
CA SER A 50 2.14 -13.14 8.31
C SER A 50 1.77 -12.50 6.97
N SER A 51 0.65 -12.95 6.42
CA SER A 51 0.12 -12.43 5.16
C SER A 51 -1.38 -12.22 5.28
N VAL A 52 -1.88 -11.23 4.55
CA VAL A 52 -3.31 -10.97 4.39
C VAL A 52 -3.67 -11.29 2.94
N GLY A 53 -4.52 -12.28 2.73
CA GLY A 53 -5.14 -12.57 1.43
C GLY A 53 -6.27 -11.58 1.11
N PRO A 54 -7.11 -11.85 0.10
CA PRO A 54 -8.20 -10.96 -0.26
C PRO A 54 -9.18 -10.77 0.90
N CYS A 55 -9.23 -9.56 1.46
CA CYS A 55 -10.03 -9.22 2.65
C CYS A 55 -10.70 -7.84 2.49
N GLU A 56 -11.91 -7.67 3.04
CA GLU A 56 -12.56 -6.35 3.15
C GLU A 56 -12.27 -5.73 4.51
N PHE A 57 -11.65 -4.56 4.53
CA PHE A 57 -11.40 -3.75 5.73
C PHE A 57 -12.30 -2.52 5.74
N GLU A 58 -13.03 -2.32 6.84
CA GLU A 58 -13.89 -1.14 7.01
C GLU A 58 -13.80 -0.54 8.41
N ASP A 59 -13.61 0.77 8.53
CA ASP A 59 -13.50 1.44 9.83
C ASP A 59 -12.37 0.83 10.70
N VAL A 60 -11.18 0.69 10.11
CA VAL A 60 -10.03 0.05 10.75
C VAL A 60 -8.95 1.09 11.05
N PHE A 61 -8.45 1.09 12.28
CA PHE A 61 -7.37 1.98 12.71
C PHE A 61 -6.12 1.17 13.07
N ILE A 62 -5.02 1.42 12.38
CA ILE A 62 -3.72 0.80 12.63
C ILE A 62 -2.72 1.89 13.03
N HIS A 63 -2.14 1.73 14.22
CA HIS A 63 -1.16 2.64 14.78
C HIS A 63 0.07 1.88 15.27
N ASP A 64 1.26 2.33 14.86
CA ASP A 64 2.54 1.74 15.29
C ASP A 64 2.62 0.22 15.07
N LEU A 65 2.43 -0.22 13.82
CA LEU A 65 2.54 -1.63 13.43
C LEU A 65 3.96 -1.96 12.96
N LYS A 66 4.68 -2.78 13.74
CA LYS A 66 5.93 -3.38 13.28
C LYS A 66 5.63 -4.54 12.33
N THR A 67 6.53 -4.79 11.38
CA THR A 67 6.47 -5.95 10.49
C THR A 67 7.83 -6.64 10.41
N ASN A 68 7.83 -7.96 10.26
CA ASN A 68 9.03 -8.73 9.92
C ASN A 68 8.66 -10.03 9.17
N PRO A 69 9.09 -10.23 7.91
CA PRO A 69 9.78 -9.27 7.06
C PRO A 69 8.82 -8.18 6.56
N ILE A 70 8.37 -8.27 5.31
CA ILE A 70 7.33 -7.40 4.74
C ILE A 70 5.94 -8.00 5.00
N LEU A 71 4.98 -7.17 5.37
CA LEU A 71 3.58 -7.58 5.40
C LEU A 71 3.00 -7.46 3.98
N LEU A 72 2.64 -8.59 3.40
CA LEU A 72 1.98 -8.66 2.10
C LEU A 72 0.47 -8.70 2.30
N ILE A 73 -0.21 -7.75 1.65
CA ILE A 73 -1.66 -7.65 1.62
C ILE A 73 -2.09 -7.83 0.17
N TRP A 74 -2.91 -8.84 -0.10
CA TRP A 74 -3.28 -9.24 -1.46
C TRP A 74 -4.74 -8.92 -1.74
N SER A 75 -5.02 -8.28 -2.89
CA SER A 75 -6.35 -7.91 -3.40
C SER A 75 -7.39 -7.58 -2.31
N SER A 76 -6.98 -6.78 -1.33
CA SER A 76 -7.85 -6.36 -0.24
C SER A 76 -8.56 -5.06 -0.60
N PHE A 77 -9.77 -4.88 -0.07
CA PHE A 77 -10.60 -3.72 -0.29
C PHE A 77 -10.66 -2.90 0.99
N PHE A 78 -10.55 -1.58 0.89
CA PHE A 78 -10.43 -0.71 2.04
C PHE A 78 -11.48 0.38 2.01
N ARG A 79 -12.19 0.56 3.11
CA ARG A 79 -13.11 1.68 3.32
C ARG A 79 -12.84 2.29 4.68
N ARG A 80 -12.47 3.57 4.70
CA ARG A 80 -12.20 4.28 5.95
C ARG A 80 -11.14 3.60 6.83
N VAL A 81 -10.00 3.23 6.25
CA VAL A 81 -8.88 2.60 6.96
C VAL A 81 -7.77 3.61 7.21
N THR A 82 -7.35 3.77 8.45
CA THR A 82 -6.27 4.72 8.80
C THR A 82 -5.01 3.98 9.21
N LEU A 83 -3.89 4.32 8.57
CA LEU A 83 -2.55 3.91 8.97
C LEU A 83 -1.84 5.13 9.56
N SER A 84 -1.29 5.00 10.77
CA SER A 84 -0.63 6.11 11.45
C SER A 84 0.56 5.67 12.30
N GLY A 85 1.44 6.63 12.62
CA GLY A 85 2.63 6.36 13.41
C GLY A 85 3.68 5.57 12.62
N LYS A 86 4.55 4.83 13.30
CA LYS A 86 5.64 4.08 12.69
C LYS A 86 5.15 2.73 12.17
N ILE A 87 5.09 2.59 10.85
CA ILE A 87 4.67 1.35 10.17
C ILE A 87 5.90 0.63 9.60
N GLY A 88 5.94 -0.70 9.71
CA GLY A 88 6.95 -1.55 9.09
C GLY A 88 6.89 -1.53 7.56
N LYS A 89 7.55 -2.51 6.93
CA LYS A 89 7.46 -2.71 5.48
C LYS A 89 6.10 -3.30 5.14
N MET A 90 5.37 -2.66 4.23
CA MET A 90 4.05 -3.11 3.80
C MET A 90 3.92 -3.01 2.29
N ASN A 91 3.33 -4.01 1.66
CA ASN A 91 3.01 -4.00 0.24
C ASN A 91 1.57 -4.45 0.02
N ILE A 92 0.76 -3.53 -0.50
CA ILE A 92 -0.62 -3.80 -0.93
C ILE A 92 -0.57 -4.11 -2.43
N ASN A 93 -1.00 -5.30 -2.80
CA ASN A 93 -0.96 -5.81 -4.16
C ASN A 93 -2.36 -5.88 -4.76
N ALA A 94 -2.45 -5.58 -6.06
CA ALA A 94 -3.68 -5.71 -6.82
C ALA A 94 -4.01 -7.19 -7.10
N GLU A 95 -3.01 -8.07 -7.18
CA GLU A 95 -3.20 -9.48 -7.42
C GLU A 95 -3.70 -10.19 -6.14
N PRO A 96 -4.54 -11.23 -6.25
CA PRO A 96 -5.11 -11.91 -5.08
C PRO A 96 -4.13 -12.84 -4.36
N TRP A 97 -3.02 -13.21 -5.00
CA TRP A 97 -1.88 -13.89 -4.41
C TRP A 97 -0.66 -13.77 -5.34
N GLY A 98 0.51 -14.16 -4.84
CA GLY A 98 1.76 -14.11 -5.60
C GLY A 98 1.68 -14.90 -6.91
N PHE A 99 2.14 -14.27 -8.01
CA PHE A 99 2.21 -14.87 -9.35
C PHE A 99 0.87 -15.32 -9.94
N CYS A 100 -0.26 -14.78 -9.48
CA CYS A 100 -1.56 -15.05 -10.11
C CYS A 100 -1.60 -14.46 -11.53
N THR A 101 -1.75 -15.33 -12.54
CA THR A 101 -1.86 -14.95 -13.97
C THR A 101 -3.18 -15.36 -14.62
N ASP A 102 -4.09 -15.95 -13.85
CA ASP A 102 -5.40 -16.40 -14.32
C ASP A 102 -6.30 -15.18 -14.61
N ILE A 103 -6.58 -14.95 -15.88
CA ILE A 103 -7.30 -13.76 -16.37
C ILE A 103 -8.73 -13.72 -15.80
N ASP A 104 -9.40 -14.86 -15.66
CA ASP A 104 -10.77 -14.89 -15.15
C ASP A 104 -10.80 -14.54 -13.66
N VAL A 105 -9.85 -15.08 -12.89
CA VAL A 105 -9.68 -14.71 -11.48
C VAL A 105 -9.36 -13.23 -11.33
N LEU A 106 -8.39 -12.73 -12.09
CA LEU A 106 -7.99 -11.32 -12.05
C LEU A 106 -9.16 -10.39 -12.42
N SER A 107 -9.91 -10.73 -13.47
CA SER A 107 -11.12 -9.99 -13.90
C SER A 107 -12.19 -9.97 -12.81
N ARG A 108 -12.45 -11.10 -12.14
CA ARG A 108 -13.42 -11.18 -11.03
C ARG A 108 -13.04 -10.26 -9.87
N PHE A 109 -11.77 -10.27 -9.46
CA PHE A 109 -11.29 -9.36 -8.41
C PHE A 109 -11.31 -7.90 -8.84
N SER A 110 -10.96 -7.61 -10.10
CA SER A 110 -11.02 -6.26 -10.65
C SER A 110 -12.44 -5.69 -10.65
N ASN A 111 -13.42 -6.48 -11.13
CA ASN A 111 -14.82 -6.07 -11.17
C ASN A 111 -15.39 -5.84 -9.76
N ALA A 112 -15.14 -6.76 -8.83
CA ALA A 112 -15.59 -6.63 -7.45
C ALA A 112 -14.95 -5.40 -6.77
N ARG A 113 -13.67 -5.13 -7.07
CA ARG A 113 -12.96 -3.95 -6.57
C ARG A 113 -13.56 -2.65 -7.10
N ALA A 114 -13.86 -2.59 -8.40
CA ALA A 114 -14.47 -1.42 -9.03
C ALA A 114 -15.85 -1.13 -8.42
N GLU A 115 -16.68 -2.16 -8.24
CA GLU A 115 -17.97 -2.04 -7.56
C GLU A 115 -17.82 -1.54 -6.12
N PHE A 116 -16.87 -2.11 -5.36
CA PHE A 116 -16.62 -1.73 -3.97
C PHE A 116 -16.20 -0.25 -3.84
N TYR A 117 -15.28 0.21 -4.69
CA TYR A 117 -14.78 1.58 -4.63
C TYR A 117 -15.76 2.60 -5.24
N GLY A 118 -16.63 2.21 -6.17
CA GLY A 118 -17.69 3.08 -6.68
C GLY A 118 -18.68 3.59 -5.62
N ALA A 119 -18.76 2.90 -4.47
CA ALA A 119 -19.57 3.29 -3.32
C ALA A 119 -18.75 3.76 -2.10
N THR A 120 -17.45 4.02 -2.28
CA THR A 120 -16.53 4.36 -1.18
C THR A 120 -16.19 5.85 -1.18
N ASP A 121 -16.32 6.49 -0.02
CA ASP A 121 -16.02 7.92 0.19
C ASP A 121 -14.52 8.19 0.25
N TRP A 122 -13.80 7.40 1.04
CA TRP A 122 -12.34 7.33 1.04
C TRP A 122 -11.90 5.94 1.50
N ALA A 123 -10.80 5.45 0.92
CA ALA A 123 -10.35 4.08 1.11
C ALA A 123 -9.37 3.97 2.28
N ILE A 124 -8.23 4.66 2.14
CA ILE A 124 -7.14 4.61 3.11
C ILE A 124 -6.67 6.03 3.42
N ASP A 125 -6.40 6.31 4.69
CA ASP A 125 -5.68 7.49 5.14
C ASP A 125 -4.28 7.07 5.60
N ILE A 126 -3.27 7.55 4.87
CA ILE A 126 -1.85 7.34 5.19
C ILE A 126 -1.15 8.65 5.54
N SER A 127 -1.88 9.76 5.67
CA SER A 127 -1.30 11.10 5.86
C SER A 127 -0.43 11.21 7.12
N GLN A 128 -0.69 10.40 8.14
CA GLN A 128 0.08 10.36 9.40
C GLN A 128 0.96 9.11 9.53
N ALA A 129 1.12 8.33 8.45
CA ALA A 129 1.93 7.13 8.44
C ALA A 129 3.40 7.43 8.14
N ARG A 130 4.29 6.82 8.94
CA ARG A 130 5.74 6.86 8.76
C ARG A 130 6.21 5.45 8.45
N PHE A 131 6.25 5.10 7.17
CA PHE A 131 6.61 3.76 6.71
C PHE A 131 8.12 3.52 6.73
N LEU A 132 8.52 2.28 7.00
CA LEU A 132 9.87 1.79 6.70
C LEU A 132 10.03 1.53 5.20
N ASP A 133 8.96 1.06 4.57
CA ASP A 133 8.79 0.90 3.13
C ASP A 133 7.29 0.72 2.82
N PHE A 134 6.81 1.27 1.71
CA PHE A 134 5.41 1.16 1.32
C PHE A 134 5.24 1.11 -0.19
N ASN A 135 4.44 0.16 -0.65
CA ASN A 135 3.97 0.09 -2.03
C ASN A 135 2.48 -0.22 -2.03
N CYS A 136 1.73 0.43 -2.91
CA CYS A 136 0.29 0.28 -2.98
C CYS A 136 -0.19 0.16 -4.42
N ARG A 137 -0.86 -0.95 -4.73
CA ARG A 137 -1.55 -1.21 -5.99
C ARG A 137 -2.96 -1.71 -5.71
N GLY A 138 -3.91 -1.38 -6.57
CA GLY A 138 -5.30 -1.83 -6.44
C GLY A 138 -6.17 -1.02 -5.49
N VAL A 139 -5.73 0.17 -5.08
CA VAL A 139 -6.56 1.18 -4.41
C VAL A 139 -6.54 2.43 -5.29
N PRO A 140 -7.70 2.96 -5.73
CA PRO A 140 -7.75 4.23 -6.46
C PRO A 140 -7.09 5.34 -5.64
N PHE A 141 -6.09 6.03 -6.22
CA PHE A 141 -5.27 6.96 -5.45
C PHE A 141 -6.00 8.25 -5.06
N ASP A 142 -7.08 8.61 -5.76
CA ASP A 142 -8.02 9.68 -5.39
C ASP A 142 -8.79 9.36 -4.10
N LEU A 143 -8.96 8.08 -3.75
CA LEU A 143 -9.54 7.62 -2.50
C LEU A 143 -8.50 7.48 -1.37
N ILE A 144 -7.22 7.81 -1.62
CA ILE A 144 -6.17 7.79 -0.60
C ILE A 144 -5.94 9.20 -0.07
N ARG A 145 -6.11 9.39 1.23
CA ARG A 145 -5.69 10.61 1.91
C ARG A 145 -4.21 10.56 2.20
N ARG A 146 -3.51 11.62 1.81
CA ARG A 146 -2.05 11.68 1.75
C ARG A 146 -1.53 12.93 2.46
N ASP A 147 -0.28 12.86 2.91
CA ASP A 147 0.52 14.03 3.21
C ASP A 147 1.18 14.53 1.91
N PRO A 148 0.75 15.67 1.35
CA PRO A 148 1.24 16.13 0.04
C PRO A 148 2.75 16.42 0.04
N GLU A 149 3.37 16.67 1.21
CA GLU A 149 4.81 16.90 1.26
C GLU A 149 5.61 15.63 0.97
N THR A 150 5.14 14.49 1.47
CA THR A 150 5.91 13.23 1.50
C THR A 150 5.27 12.07 0.75
N GLN A 151 4.05 12.23 0.23
CA GLN A 151 3.25 11.18 -0.37
C GLN A 151 2.55 11.72 -1.63
N VAL A 152 3.14 11.51 -2.79
CA VAL A 152 2.72 12.13 -4.06
C VAL A 152 2.35 11.10 -5.10
N ILE A 153 1.52 11.49 -6.07
CA ILE A 153 1.18 10.63 -7.21
C ILE A 153 1.98 11.09 -8.42
N LEU A 154 2.56 10.13 -9.14
CA LEU A 154 3.19 10.34 -10.43
C LEU A 154 2.34 9.63 -11.51
N CYS A 155 1.86 10.38 -12.50
CA CYS A 155 1.13 9.85 -13.65
C CYS A 155 2.07 9.75 -14.85
N LYS A 156 2.00 8.65 -15.62
CA LYS A 156 2.83 8.48 -16.82
C LYS A 156 2.58 9.54 -17.88
N ASP A 157 1.35 9.96 -18.07
CA ASP A 157 0.99 11.02 -19.03
C ASP A 157 1.67 12.36 -18.72
N GLU A 158 2.05 12.59 -17.46
CA GLU A 158 2.74 13.79 -17.00
C GLU A 158 4.25 13.57 -16.81
N PHE A 159 4.70 12.31 -16.87
CA PHE A 159 6.08 11.91 -16.68
C PHE A 159 6.72 11.49 -18.01
N PRO A 160 7.47 12.39 -18.68
CA PRO A 160 8.07 12.14 -20.00
C PRO A 160 9.17 11.07 -19.99
N GLY A 161 9.52 10.52 -18.83
CA GLY A 161 10.50 9.46 -18.66
C GLY A 161 11.79 9.94 -18.01
N LEU A 162 12.71 8.99 -17.77
CA LEU A 162 13.96 9.23 -17.05
C LEU A 162 14.90 10.20 -17.77
N ASP A 163 14.79 10.33 -19.09
CA ASP A 163 15.64 11.23 -19.89
C ASP A 163 15.32 12.71 -19.65
N ALA A 164 14.16 13.02 -19.05
CA ALA A 164 13.78 14.36 -18.66
C ALA A 164 14.31 14.77 -17.27
N MET A 165 14.98 13.86 -16.56
CA MET A 165 15.57 14.15 -15.26
C MET A 165 16.89 14.93 -15.44
N GLY A 166 17.21 15.78 -14.45
CA GLY A 166 18.46 16.54 -14.48
C GLY A 166 19.70 15.65 -14.52
N GLU A 167 20.79 16.17 -15.08
CA GLU A 167 22.08 15.49 -15.06
C GLU A 167 22.46 15.07 -13.63
N GLY A 168 22.96 13.85 -13.48
CA GLY A 168 23.35 13.31 -12.17
C GLY A 168 22.19 12.82 -11.29
N PHE A 169 20.94 12.76 -11.78
CA PHE A 169 19.78 12.37 -10.97
C PHE A 169 19.94 10.96 -10.37
N ASN A 170 20.43 10.00 -11.17
CA ASN A 170 20.64 8.62 -10.73
C ASN A 170 21.77 8.47 -9.70
N GLU A 171 22.78 9.33 -9.71
CA GLU A 171 23.83 9.35 -8.69
C GLU A 171 23.35 10.03 -7.40
N ARG A 172 22.54 11.10 -7.52
CA ARG A 172 22.01 11.86 -6.37
C ARG A 172 20.89 11.10 -5.65
N PHE A 173 20.01 10.44 -6.39
CA PHE A 173 18.80 9.75 -5.90
C PHE A 173 18.66 8.33 -6.49
N PRO A 174 19.65 7.44 -6.26
CA PRO A 174 19.66 6.10 -6.86
C PRO A 174 18.45 5.23 -6.51
N GLU A 175 17.87 5.35 -5.31
CA GLU A 175 16.69 4.58 -4.91
C GLU A 175 15.45 5.03 -5.69
N VAL A 176 15.20 6.35 -5.74
CA VAL A 176 14.08 6.91 -6.52
C VAL A 176 14.25 6.59 -8.00
N TYR A 177 15.46 6.76 -8.56
CA TYR A 177 15.73 6.43 -9.96
C TYR A 177 15.44 4.95 -10.28
N SER A 178 15.87 4.03 -9.43
CA SER A 178 15.60 2.59 -9.61
C SER A 178 14.10 2.28 -9.58
N TYR A 179 13.36 2.94 -8.70
CA TYR A 179 11.91 2.82 -8.61
C TYR A 179 11.22 3.36 -9.88
N LEU A 180 11.57 4.58 -10.30
CA LEU A 180 11.04 5.19 -11.53
C LEU A 180 11.36 4.36 -12.77
N LYS A 181 12.57 3.80 -12.86
CA LYS A 181 12.96 2.89 -13.95
C LYS A 181 12.10 1.63 -14.00
N SER A 182 11.67 1.13 -12.85
CA SER A 182 10.76 -0.02 -12.77
C SER A 182 9.35 0.39 -13.19
N PHE A 183 8.87 1.55 -12.72
CA PHE A 183 7.57 2.12 -13.10
C PHE A 183 7.46 2.42 -14.61
N SER A 184 8.49 3.02 -15.22
CA SER A 184 8.53 3.28 -16.67
C SER A 184 8.43 2.00 -17.51
N LYS A 185 8.79 0.85 -16.95
CA LYS A 185 8.68 -0.47 -17.61
C LYS A 185 7.42 -1.24 -17.24
N SER A 186 6.69 -0.81 -16.20
CA SER A 186 5.46 -1.48 -15.79
C SER A 186 4.32 -1.10 -16.73
N GLY A 187 3.18 -1.79 -16.61
CA GLY A 187 1.94 -1.41 -17.28
C GLY A 187 1.08 -0.43 -16.47
N ASP A 188 1.55 0.07 -15.33
CA ASP A 188 0.76 0.95 -14.47
C ASP A 188 0.75 2.38 -15.01
N GLU A 189 -0.40 3.05 -15.07
CA GLU A 189 -0.51 4.44 -15.56
C GLU A 189 -0.15 5.48 -14.50
N GLU A 190 -0.24 5.11 -13.23
CA GLU A 190 0.09 5.97 -12.10
C GLU A 190 0.79 5.18 -11.01
N VAL A 191 1.56 5.89 -10.18
CA VAL A 191 2.21 5.30 -9.00
C VAL A 191 2.20 6.25 -7.82
N LEU A 192 1.97 5.70 -6.63
CA LEU A 192 2.06 6.41 -5.36
C LEU A 192 3.49 6.34 -4.83
N LEU A 193 4.16 7.49 -4.77
CA LEU A 193 5.50 7.63 -4.20
C LEU A 193 5.39 8.05 -2.74
N VAL A 194 6.00 7.29 -1.82
CA VAL A 194 5.96 7.57 -0.38
C VAL A 194 7.37 7.64 0.17
N VAL A 195 7.73 8.77 0.78
CA VAL A 195 9.00 8.89 1.51
C VAL A 195 9.00 7.89 2.68
N PRO A 196 10.00 7.01 2.82
CA PRO A 196 10.06 6.04 3.90
C PRO A 196 10.53 6.70 5.21
N LEU A 197 9.69 7.52 5.83
CA LEU A 197 10.01 8.37 7.00
C LEU A 197 10.50 7.61 8.25
N ALA A 198 10.33 6.30 8.32
CA ALA A 198 10.85 5.45 9.39
C ALA A 198 12.16 4.71 9.02
N ALA A 199 12.66 4.88 7.80
CA ALA A 199 13.93 4.31 7.34
C ALA A 199 15.16 5.12 7.83
N PRO A 200 16.38 4.58 7.64
CA PRO A 200 17.62 5.31 7.89
C PRO A 200 17.69 6.64 7.13
N LYS A 201 18.51 7.57 7.65
CA LYS A 201 18.61 8.94 7.12
C LYS A 201 18.92 8.99 5.61
N SER A 202 19.91 8.24 5.16
CA SER A 202 20.30 8.22 3.74
C SER A 202 19.14 7.88 2.81
N ARG A 203 18.36 6.84 3.12
CA ARG A 203 17.19 6.44 2.31
C ARG A 203 16.10 7.52 2.33
N LYS A 204 15.88 8.19 3.46
CA LYS A 204 14.89 9.28 3.57
C LYS A 204 15.31 10.48 2.74
N ASP A 205 16.58 10.86 2.81
CA ASP A 205 17.12 12.02 2.10
C ASP A 205 17.10 11.79 0.59
N ASP A 206 17.41 10.57 0.13
CA ASP A 206 17.27 10.14 -1.27
C ASP A 206 15.82 10.36 -1.78
N TRP A 207 14.84 9.75 -1.11
CA TRP A 207 13.44 9.84 -1.50
C TRP A 207 12.86 11.25 -1.42
N ARG A 208 13.21 12.02 -0.38
CA ARG A 208 12.79 13.42 -0.26
C ARG A 208 13.35 14.27 -1.37
N GLY A 209 14.64 14.12 -1.69
CA GLY A 209 15.27 14.88 -2.75
C GLY A 209 14.75 14.53 -4.13
N GLY A 210 14.58 13.23 -4.42
CA GLY A 210 14.00 12.78 -5.69
C GLY A 210 12.56 13.26 -5.90
N ILE A 211 11.70 13.16 -4.89
CA ILE A 211 10.33 13.70 -4.96
C ILE A 211 10.34 15.23 -5.10
N ALA A 212 11.25 15.94 -4.42
CA ALA A 212 11.38 17.39 -4.57
C ALA A 212 11.76 17.80 -6.01
N GLU A 213 12.64 17.04 -6.67
CA GLU A 213 13.00 17.29 -8.07
C GLU A 213 11.83 17.01 -9.03
N LEU A 214 11.12 15.90 -8.84
CA LEU A 214 9.89 15.61 -9.60
C LEU A 214 8.85 16.72 -9.43
N ARG A 215 8.70 17.27 -8.21
CA ARG A 215 7.80 18.40 -7.93
C ARG A 215 8.26 19.69 -8.60
N ALA A 216 9.55 19.99 -8.56
CA ALA A 216 10.10 21.17 -9.24
C ALA A 216 9.92 21.13 -10.76
N LEU A 217 9.90 19.92 -11.34
CA LEU A 217 9.63 19.68 -12.76
C LEU A 217 8.13 19.63 -13.11
N GLY A 218 7.25 19.63 -12.10
CA GLY A 218 5.80 19.58 -12.29
C GLY A 218 5.26 18.20 -12.69
N PHE A 219 5.98 17.11 -12.37
CA PHE A 219 5.58 15.74 -12.76
C PHE A 219 4.67 15.05 -11.74
N VAL A 220 4.44 15.64 -10.56
CA VAL A 220 3.67 15.00 -9.49
C VAL A 220 2.45 15.81 -9.09
N LYS A 221 1.41 15.10 -8.65
CA LYS A 221 0.19 15.65 -8.06
C LYS A 221 0.27 15.61 -6.54
N ASP A 222 -0.18 16.70 -5.92
CA ASP A 222 -0.35 16.80 -4.47
C ASP A 222 -1.53 15.95 -3.99
#